data_AF-A0A965L8B5-F1
#
_entry.id   AF-A0A965L8B5-F1
#
_cell.length_a   1.000
_cell.length_b   1.000
_cell.length_c   1.000
_cell.angle_alpha   90.00
_cell.angle_beta   90.00
_cell.angle_gamma   90.00
#
_symmetry.space_group_name_H-M   'P 1'
#
loop_
_entity.id
_entity.type
_entity.pdbx_description
1 polymer ?
#
loop_
_entity_poly.entity_id
_entity_poly.type
_entity_poly.pdbx_seq_one_letter_code
_entity_poly.pdbx_strand_id
1 'polypeptide(L)'
;MTPTQRSLQYLREQGYHCSIVEKWNPHARIRQDLWGWCDILAIKKNEVLAVQVTAAGVAARIKKIQESETLGLVRDAGIRIEVHGWRKNSSGKYVMRIEDIS
;
A
#
# COMPACT_ATOMS: atom_id res chain seq x y z
N MET A 1 -5.61 1.53 -16.17
CA MET A 1 -4.75 1.84 -15.01
C MET A 1 -5.18 1.03 -13.81
N THR A 2 -4.29 0.17 -13.29
CA THR A 2 -4.52 -0.69 -12.12
C THR A 2 -4.55 0.12 -10.82
N PRO A 3 -5.11 -0.40 -9.71
CA PRO A 3 -5.04 0.26 -8.40
C PRO A 3 -3.62 0.68 -8.01
N THR A 4 -2.63 -0.20 -8.19
CA THR A 4 -1.21 0.08 -7.91
C THR A 4 -0.70 1.25 -8.73
N GLN A 5 -0.99 1.29 -10.04
CA GLN A 5 -0.59 2.40 -10.90
C GLN A 5 -1.24 3.73 -10.47
N ARG A 6 -2.51 3.69 -10.02
CA ARG A 6 -3.20 4.87 -9.50
C ARG A 6 -2.59 5.37 -8.20
N SER A 7 -2.25 4.47 -7.27
CA SER A 7 -1.54 4.81 -6.04
C SER A 7 -0.16 5.42 -6.32
N LEU A 8 0.60 4.84 -7.27
CA LEU A 8 1.89 5.39 -7.68
C LEU A 8 1.76 6.80 -8.26
N GLN A 9 0.75 7.05 -9.09
CA GLN A 9 0.49 8.39 -9.62
C GLN A 9 0.24 9.37 -8.48
N TYR A 10 -0.70 9.04 -7.58
CA TYR A 10 -1.03 9.88 -6.42
C TYR A 10 0.20 10.16 -5.55
N LEU A 11 0.97 9.14 -5.16
CA LEU A 11 2.14 9.29 -4.32
C LEU A 11 3.22 10.15 -4.99
N ARG A 12 3.44 9.98 -6.30
CA ARG A 12 4.40 10.81 -7.05
C ARG A 12 3.96 12.26 -7.14
N GLU A 13 2.67 12.54 -7.30
CA GLU A 13 2.11 13.90 -7.24
C GLU A 13 2.31 14.55 -5.86
N GLN A 14 2.36 13.76 -4.79
CA GLN A 14 2.70 14.23 -3.44
C GLN A 14 4.22 14.34 -3.18
N GLY A 15 5.06 14.12 -4.19
CA GLY A 15 6.51 14.26 -4.09
C GLY A 15 7.26 13.05 -3.52
N TYR A 16 6.63 11.87 -3.45
CA TYR A 16 7.32 10.65 -3.03
C TYR A 16 8.11 10.00 -4.16
N HIS A 17 9.30 9.52 -3.83
CA HIS A 17 9.98 8.49 -4.60
C HIS A 17 9.37 7.12 -4.23
N CYS A 18 8.91 6.34 -5.21
CA CYS A 18 8.12 5.13 -4.97
C CYS A 18 8.73 3.90 -5.63
N SER A 19 8.71 2.77 -4.93
CA SER A 19 9.07 1.45 -5.45
C SER A 19 7.93 0.46 -5.24
N ILE A 20 7.59 -0.32 -6.27
CA ILE A 20 6.67 -1.45 -6.14
C ILE A 20 7.45 -2.61 -5.51
N VAL A 21 7.00 -3.09 -4.36
CA VAL A 21 7.64 -4.18 -3.62
C VAL A 21 6.86 -5.49 -3.73
N GLU A 22 5.63 -5.48 -4.28
CA GLU A 22 4.95 -6.70 -4.78
C GLU A 22 5.57 -7.17 -6.11
N LYS A 23 6.07 -8.41 -6.16
CA LYS A 23 6.62 -9.03 -7.37
C LYS A 23 6.25 -10.50 -7.49
N TRP A 24 6.12 -10.99 -8.72
CA TRP A 24 6.01 -12.41 -9.00
C TRP A 24 7.39 -13.07 -8.82
N ASN A 25 7.47 -14.08 -7.94
CA ASN A 25 8.66 -14.92 -7.79
C ASN A 25 8.49 -16.18 -8.66
N PRO A 26 9.25 -16.35 -9.76
CA PRO A 26 9.10 -17.49 -10.65
C PRO A 26 9.58 -18.82 -10.04
N HIS A 27 10.53 -18.77 -9.10
CA HIS A 27 11.07 -19.96 -8.45
C HIS A 27 10.08 -20.55 -7.45
N ALA A 28 9.46 -19.69 -6.64
CA ALA A 28 8.43 -20.09 -5.68
C ALA A 28 7.02 -20.15 -6.31
N ARG A 29 6.84 -19.63 -7.53
CA ARG A 29 5.57 -19.54 -8.25
C ARG A 29 4.45 -18.88 -7.43
N ILE A 30 4.81 -17.84 -6.69
CA ILE A 30 3.88 -17.05 -5.88
C ILE A 30 4.18 -15.56 -6.07
N ARG A 31 3.16 -14.72 -5.85
CA ARG A 31 3.41 -13.30 -5.61
C ARG A 31 3.93 -13.10 -4.20
N GLN A 32 4.96 -12.29 -4.08
CA GLN A 32 5.54 -11.91 -2.81
C GLN A 32 5.50 -10.39 -2.71
N ASP A 33 5.09 -9.89 -1.55
CA ASP A 33 5.10 -8.49 -1.19
C ASP A 33 6.10 -8.28 -0.04
N LEU A 34 6.32 -7.03 0.36
CA LEU A 34 7.14 -6.75 1.53
C LEU A 34 6.31 -7.03 2.80
N TRP A 35 6.92 -7.73 3.77
CA TRP A 35 6.31 -8.04 5.08
C TRP A 35 5.00 -8.84 5.06
N GLY A 36 4.61 -9.41 3.92
CA GLY A 36 3.36 -10.16 3.80
C GLY A 36 2.14 -9.27 3.60
N TRP A 37 2.28 -7.94 3.51
CA TRP A 37 1.15 -7.01 3.39
C TRP A 37 1.46 -5.64 2.80
N CYS A 38 2.67 -5.34 2.34
CA CYS A 38 3.02 -4.02 1.79
C CYS A 38 3.32 -4.12 0.29
N ASP A 39 2.53 -3.43 -0.54
CA ASP A 39 2.65 -3.46 -2.00
C ASP A 39 3.63 -2.40 -2.56
N ILE A 40 3.70 -1.22 -1.94
CA ILE A 40 4.52 -0.08 -2.37
C ILE A 40 5.26 0.50 -1.17
N LEU A 41 6.55 0.77 -1.34
CA LEU A 41 7.31 1.60 -0.40
C LEU A 41 7.55 2.97 -1.03
N ALA A 42 7.24 4.03 -0.30
CA ALA A 42 7.38 5.41 -0.72
C ALA A 42 8.23 6.19 0.28
N ILE A 43 9.09 7.08 -0.22
CA ILE A 43 9.98 7.88 0.62
C ILE A 43 10.05 9.31 0.13
N LYS A 44 10.06 10.26 1.06
CA LYS A 44 10.41 11.67 0.84
C LYS A 44 11.15 12.20 2.08
N LYS A 45 11.51 13.49 2.07
CA LYS A 45 12.23 14.10 3.19
C LYS A 45 11.48 13.85 4.52
N ASN A 46 12.19 13.24 5.48
CA ASN A 46 11.71 12.92 6.83
C ASN A 46 10.53 11.95 6.93
N GLU A 47 10.21 11.20 5.88
CA GLU A 47 9.05 10.29 5.89
C GLU A 47 9.28 9.07 5.00
N VAL A 48 9.07 7.88 5.58
CA VAL A 48 8.93 6.62 4.86
C VAL A 48 7.50 6.14 5.05
N LEU A 49 6.86 5.72 3.96
CA LEU A 49 5.48 5.31 3.90
C LEU A 49 5.37 3.93 3.26
N ALA A 50 4.85 2.97 4.01
CA ALA A 50 4.44 1.65 3.53
C ALA A 50 2.97 1.71 3.10
N VAL A 51 2.69 1.29 1.86
CA VAL A 51 1.34 1.38 1.29
C VAL A 51 0.85 0.01 0.88
N GLN A 52 -0.32 -0.38 1.40
CA GLN A 52 -1.09 -1.50 0.88
C GLN A 52 -2.18 -0.99 -0.05
N VAL A 53 -2.30 -1.58 -1.24
CA VAL A 53 -3.26 -1.17 -2.26
C VAL A 53 -4.34 -2.24 -2.41
N THR A 54 -5.59 -1.81 -2.62
CA THR A 54 -6.68 -2.73 -2.94
C THR A 54 -7.78 -2.08 -3.80
N ALA A 55 -8.43 -2.88 -4.66
CA ALA A 55 -9.60 -2.45 -5.45
C ALA A 55 -10.92 -2.55 -4.68
N ALA A 56 -10.92 -3.22 -3.52
CA ALA A 56 -12.06 -3.34 -2.61
C ALA A 56 -11.59 -3.94 -1.26
N GLY A 57 -12.39 -3.83 -0.20
CA GLY A 57 -12.09 -4.54 1.05
C GLY A 57 -10.95 -3.93 1.88
N VAL A 58 -10.95 -2.60 2.06
CA VAL A 58 -9.99 -1.88 2.92
C VAL A 58 -9.97 -2.46 4.34
N ALA A 59 -11.13 -2.73 4.94
CA ALA A 59 -11.22 -3.30 6.29
C ALA A 59 -10.51 -4.66 6.41
N ALA A 60 -10.61 -5.52 5.39
CA ALA A 60 -9.93 -6.82 5.39
C ALA A 60 -8.39 -6.66 5.28
N ARG A 61 -7.91 -5.63 4.57
CA ARG A 61 -6.48 -5.32 4.49
C ARG A 61 -5.95 -4.74 5.80
N ILE A 62 -6.70 -3.84 6.42
CA ILE A 62 -6.38 -3.31 7.76
C ILE A 62 -6.27 -4.45 8.76
N LYS A 63 -7.27 -5.36 8.79
CA LYS A 63 -7.24 -6.54 9.67
C LYS A 63 -6.00 -7.41 9.43
N LYS A 64 -5.68 -7.71 8.16
CA LYS A 64 -4.47 -8.48 7.79
C LYS A 64 -3.18 -7.82 8.32
N ILE A 65 -3.09 -6.49 8.24
CA ILE A 65 -1.92 -5.74 8.73
C ILE A 65 -1.87 -5.75 10.26
N GLN A 66 -3.02 -5.53 10.92
CA GLN A 66 -3.16 -5.57 12.37
C GLN A 66 -2.78 -6.93 12.98
N GLU A 67 -3.00 -8.01 12.25
CA GLU A 67 -2.63 -9.37 12.64
C GLU A 67 -1.18 -9.75 12.28
N SER A 68 -0.42 -8.87 11.60
CA SER A 68 0.95 -9.16 11.19
C SER A 68 1.95 -8.94 12.33
N GLU A 69 2.86 -9.90 12.51
CA GLU A 69 4.01 -9.80 13.42
C GLU A 69 4.95 -8.62 13.09
N THR A 70 4.95 -8.17 11.84
CA THR A 70 5.83 -7.09 11.37
C THR A 70 5.27 -5.69 11.66
N LEU A 71 4.00 -5.55 12.03
CA LEU A 71 3.38 -4.25 12.26
C LEU A 71 4.09 -3.45 13.35
N GLY A 72 4.42 -4.09 14.48
CA GLY A 72 5.16 -3.45 15.57
C GLY A 72 6.53 -2.94 15.10
N LEU A 73 7.29 -3.79 14.40
CA LEU A 73 8.61 -3.45 13.87
C LEU A 73 8.57 -2.24 12.92
N VAL A 74 7.56 -2.17 12.05
CA VAL A 74 7.40 -1.08 11.09
C VAL A 74 7.07 0.24 11.79
N ARG A 75 6.18 0.21 12.80
CA ARG A 75 5.86 1.38 13.62
C ARG A 75 7.05 1.87 14.44
N ASP A 76 7.77 0.95 15.08
CA ASP A 76 8.95 1.28 15.90
C ASP A 76 10.08 1.88 15.04
N ALA A 77 10.15 1.50 13.76
CA ALA A 77 11.06 2.10 12.78
C ALA A 77 10.62 3.50 12.29
N GLY A 78 9.48 4.02 12.77
CA GLY A 78 8.93 5.32 12.37
C GLY A 78 8.36 5.35 10.95
N ILE A 79 8.02 4.18 10.39
CA ILE A 79 7.46 4.06 9.05
C ILE A 79 5.93 4.20 9.14
N ARG A 80 5.38 5.18 8.43
CA ARG A 80 3.92 5.36 8.33
C ARG A 80 3.30 4.26 7.48
N ILE A 81 2.03 3.96 7.75
CA ILE A 81 1.31 2.89 7.07
C ILE A 81 -0.03 3.41 6.55
N GLU A 82 -0.23 3.32 5.24
CA GLU A 82 -1.49 3.70 4.59
C GLU A 82 -2.09 2.53 3.79
N VAL A 83 -3.42 2.42 3.83
CA VAL A 83 -4.19 1.51 2.98
C VAL A 83 -4.93 2.32 1.92
N HIS A 84 -4.56 2.14 0.66
CA HIS A 84 -5.19 2.78 -0.50
C HIS A 84 -6.29 1.88 -1.08
N GLY A 85 -7.54 2.24 -0.80
CA GLY A 85 -8.73 1.62 -1.39
C GLY A 85 -9.19 2.36 -2.64
N TRP A 86 -9.21 1.70 -3.79
CA TRP A 86 -9.72 2.26 -5.04
C TRP A 86 -11.07 1.65 -5.41
N ARG A 87 -12.08 2.47 -5.69
CA ARG A 87 -13.38 1.99 -6.20
C ARG A 87 -13.91 2.89 -7.30
N LYS A 88 -14.87 2.43 -8.09
CA LYS A 88 -15.66 3.31 -8.96
C LYS A 88 -16.82 3.90 -8.17
N ASN A 89 -17.08 5.20 -8.36
CA ASN A 89 -18.31 5.83 -7.88
C ASN A 89 -19.50 5.53 -8.81
N SER A 90 -20.68 6.06 -8.49
CA SER A 90 -21.90 5.89 -9.29
C SER A 90 -21.77 6.39 -10.73
N SER A 91 -20.90 7.37 -10.98
CA SER A 91 -20.60 7.89 -12.32
C SER A 91 -19.48 7.11 -13.04
N GLY A 92 -19.05 5.96 -12.51
CA GLY A 92 -18.00 5.13 -13.11
C GLY A 92 -16.57 5.68 -12.98
N LYS A 93 -16.38 6.82 -12.29
CA LYS A 93 -15.06 7.42 -12.05
C LYS A 93 -14.39 6.74 -10.86
N TYR A 94 -13.08 6.51 -10.97
CA TYR A 94 -12.30 5.97 -9.85
C TYR A 94 -12.12 7.02 -8.76
N VAL A 95 -12.37 6.62 -7.52
CA VAL A 95 -12.15 7.40 -6.31
C VAL A 95 -11.27 6.60 -5.37
N MET A 96 -10.41 7.31 -4.64
CA MET A 96 -9.51 6.73 -3.65
C MET A 96 -10.06 6.98 -2.24
N ARG A 97 -9.90 5.99 -1.37
CA ARG A 97 -10.02 6.08 0.08
C ARG A 97 -8.64 5.77 0.66
N ILE A 98 -8.12 6.64 1.51
CA ILE A 98 -6.90 6.40 2.28
C ILE A 98 -7.32 6.16 3.72
N GLU A 99 -6.77 5.11 4.33
CA GLU A 99 -6.83 4.90 5.77
C GLU A 99 -5.40 4.85 6.30
N ASP A 100 -5.06 5.78 7.19
CA ASP A 100 -3.82 5.76 7.95
C ASP A 100 -4.00 4.85 9.16
N ILE A 101 -3.09 3.90 9.35
CA ILE A 101 -3.10 2.95 10.46
C ILE A 101 -1.76 2.95 11.22
N SER A 102 -0.98 4.02 11.08
CA SER A 102 0.29 4.20 11.79
C SER A 102 0.09 4.18 13.31
#